data_AF-A0A2D7M3L3-F1
#
_entry.id   AF-A0A2D7M3L3-F1
#
_cell.length_a   1.000
_cell.length_b   1.000
_cell.length_c   1.000
_cell.angle_alpha   90.00
_cell.angle_beta   90.00
_cell.angle_gamma   90.00
#
_symmetry.space_group_name_H-M   'P 1'
#
loop_
_entity.id
_entity.type
_entity.pdbx_description
1 polymer ?
#
loop_
_entity_poly.entity_id
_entity_poly.type
_entity_poly.pdbx_seq_one_letter_code
_entity_poly.pdbx_strand_id
1 'polypeptide(L)'
;MGVAASGNINPGNVSLFEPIHGSAPKYKGQNVSCPIAAIAAVYMMLDELGQTSSASKIEQAIEKVLSSDEVTSVSASSGVSTSEWGDRVIEALRQL
;
A
#
# COMPACT_ATOMS: atom_id res chain seq x y z
N MET A 1 -1.01 12.06 -4.80
CA MET A 1 -1.62 10.74 -5.08
C MET A 1 -0.55 9.67 -4.88
N GLY A 2 -0.51 9.01 -3.72
CA GLY A 2 0.47 7.93 -3.42
C GLY A 2 -0.14 6.71 -2.71
N VAL A 3 -1.46 6.70 -2.50
CA VAL A 3 -2.15 5.71 -1.66
C VAL A 3 -3.26 4.95 -2.38
N ALA A 4 -3.71 5.43 -3.54
CA ALA A 4 -4.79 4.80 -4.29
C ALA A 4 -4.27 3.64 -5.16
N ALA A 5 -5.03 2.56 -5.17
CA ALA A 5 -4.79 1.36 -5.95
C ALA A 5 -6.03 1.04 -6.79
N SER A 6 -5.87 0.18 -7.80
CA SER A 6 -6.95 -0.31 -8.65
C SER A 6 -6.90 -1.83 -8.81
N GLY A 7 -8.07 -2.43 -9.06
CA GLY A 7 -8.23 -3.80 -9.50
C GLY A 7 -8.97 -3.86 -10.84
N ASN A 8 -8.39 -4.54 -11.82
CA ASN A 8 -9.01 -4.89 -13.09
C ASN A 8 -9.52 -6.34 -12.97
N ILE A 9 -10.82 -6.51 -12.72
CA ILE A 9 -11.44 -7.81 -12.44
C ILE A 9 -11.83 -8.51 -13.75
N ASN A 10 -11.44 -9.78 -13.88
CA ASN A 10 -11.71 -10.61 -15.05
C ASN A 10 -12.29 -11.97 -14.62
N PRO A 11 -13.62 -12.05 -14.38
CA PRO A 11 -14.24 -13.24 -13.83
C PRO A 11 -13.95 -14.51 -14.65
N GLY A 12 -13.52 -15.57 -13.96
CA GLY A 12 -13.15 -16.84 -14.60
C GLY A 12 -11.79 -16.84 -15.31
N ASN A 13 -11.00 -15.78 -15.17
CA ASN A 13 -9.67 -15.63 -15.75
C ASN A 13 -8.78 -14.77 -14.82
N VAL A 14 -7.64 -14.26 -15.31
CA VAL A 14 -6.67 -13.52 -14.52
C VAL A 14 -7.10 -12.07 -14.34
N SER A 15 -7.26 -11.65 -13.08
CA SER A 15 -7.43 -10.25 -12.65
C SER A 15 -6.07 -9.59 -12.38
N LEU A 16 -5.99 -8.25 -12.48
CA LEU A 16 -4.77 -7.46 -12.24
C LEU A 16 -5.01 -6.42 -11.14
N PHE A 17 -4.10 -6.32 -10.18
CA PHE A 17 -4.14 -5.32 -9.11
C PHE A 17 -2.86 -4.49 -9.12
N GLU A 18 -3.00 -3.16 -9.09
CA GLU A 18 -1.86 -2.25 -9.28
C GLU A 18 -2.05 -0.90 -8.58
N PRO A 19 -0.96 -0.19 -8.22
CA PRO A 19 -1.03 1.21 -7.84
C PRO A 19 -1.37 2.09 -9.06
N ILE A 20 -2.19 3.12 -8.87
CA ILE A 20 -2.62 3.99 -10.00
C ILE A 20 -1.61 5.08 -10.37
N HIS A 21 -0.56 5.26 -9.57
CA HIS A 21 0.42 6.33 -9.80
C HIS A 21 1.44 5.93 -10.86
N GLY A 22 2.03 6.94 -11.54
CA GLY A 22 3.10 6.71 -12.50
C GLY A 22 4.39 6.17 -11.85
N SER A 23 5.35 5.75 -12.69
CA SER A 23 6.62 5.12 -12.28
C SER A 23 7.62 6.05 -11.57
N ALA A 24 7.35 7.36 -11.56
CA ALA A 24 8.18 8.41 -10.95
C ALA A 24 9.71 8.20 -11.11
N PRO A 25 10.26 8.14 -12.35
CA PRO A 25 11.66 7.76 -12.58
C PRO A 25 12.69 8.66 -11.88
N LYS A 26 12.32 9.92 -11.62
CA LYS A 26 13.14 10.89 -10.87
C LYS A 26 13.45 10.49 -9.42
N TYR A 27 12.71 9.53 -8.84
CA TYR A 27 12.94 9.01 -7.48
C TYR A 27 13.54 7.60 -7.47
N LYS A 28 13.91 7.07 -8.65
CA LYS A 28 14.51 5.73 -8.76
C LYS A 28 15.76 5.64 -7.89
N GLY A 29 15.81 4.60 -7.04
CA GLY A 29 16.95 4.31 -6.17
C GLY A 29 17.12 5.23 -4.97
N GLN A 30 16.19 6.16 -4.72
CA GLN A 30 16.30 7.13 -3.63
C GLN A 30 15.63 6.69 -2.32
N ASN A 31 14.87 5.58 -2.33
CA ASN A 31 14.16 5.07 -1.15
C ASN A 31 13.19 6.10 -0.53
N VAL A 32 12.51 6.91 -1.35
CA VAL A 32 11.59 7.98 -0.88
C VAL A 32 10.14 7.79 -1.31
N SER A 33 9.85 6.83 -2.19
CA SER A 33 8.47 6.61 -2.67
C SER A 33 7.61 5.99 -1.57
N CYS A 34 6.40 6.50 -1.36
CA CYS A 34 5.41 5.87 -0.47
C CYS A 34 4.86 4.59 -1.13
N PRO A 35 5.01 3.40 -0.53
CA PRO A 35 4.59 2.13 -1.12
C PRO A 35 3.13 1.77 -0.83
N ILE A 36 2.37 2.62 -0.11
CA ILE A 36 1.03 2.28 0.40
C ILE A 36 0.07 1.86 -0.72
N ALA A 37 0.08 2.51 -1.88
CA ALA A 37 -0.74 2.09 -3.02
C ALA A 37 -0.40 0.67 -3.52
N ALA A 38 0.89 0.29 -3.53
CA ALA A 38 1.28 -1.06 -3.94
C ALA A 38 0.86 -2.11 -2.90
N ILE A 39 0.95 -1.79 -1.61
CA ILE A 39 0.46 -2.66 -0.53
C ILE A 39 -1.07 -2.75 -0.59
N ALA A 40 -1.75 -1.67 -0.93
CA ALA A 40 -3.20 -1.66 -1.10
C ALA A 40 -3.66 -2.56 -2.26
N ALA A 41 -2.90 -2.59 -3.37
CA ALA A 41 -3.14 -3.55 -4.44
C ALA A 41 -3.06 -5.01 -3.95
N VAL A 42 -2.18 -5.32 -3.01
CA VAL A 42 -2.08 -6.66 -2.41
C VAL A 42 -3.30 -6.99 -1.55
N TYR A 43 -3.84 -6.04 -0.77
CA TYR A 43 -5.06 -6.33 -0.01
C TYR A 43 -6.21 -6.69 -0.97
N MET A 44 -6.42 -5.92 -2.04
CA MET A 44 -7.51 -6.16 -3.00
C MET A 44 -7.34 -7.51 -3.69
N MET A 45 -6.10 -7.87 -4.04
CA MET A 45 -5.78 -9.17 -4.60
C MET A 45 -6.11 -10.31 -3.63
N LEU A 46 -5.74 -10.18 -2.35
CA LEU A 46 -6.06 -11.20 -1.35
C LEU A 46 -7.57 -11.34 -1.12
N ASP A 47 -8.30 -10.23 -1.15
CA ASP A 47 -9.76 -10.24 -1.03
C ASP A 47 -10.41 -10.99 -2.21
N GLU A 48 -9.99 -10.70 -3.45
CA GLU A 48 -10.44 -11.42 -4.66
C GLU A 48 -10.11 -12.92 -4.61
N LEU A 49 -8.96 -13.29 -4.01
CA LEU A 49 -8.56 -14.68 -3.81
C LEU A 49 -9.30 -15.39 -2.66
N GLY A 50 -10.23 -14.70 -1.97
CA GLY A 50 -10.97 -15.22 -0.83
C GLY A 50 -10.14 -15.31 0.47
N GLN A 51 -8.95 -14.71 0.51
CA GLN A 51 -8.09 -14.61 1.68
C GLN A 51 -8.50 -13.43 2.58
N THR A 52 -9.80 -13.33 2.87
CA THR A 52 -10.44 -12.15 3.48
C THR A 52 -9.85 -11.78 4.85
N SER A 53 -9.46 -12.77 5.66
CA SER A 53 -8.79 -12.51 6.95
C SER A 53 -7.45 -11.81 6.78
N SER A 54 -6.65 -12.20 5.78
CA SER A 54 -5.36 -11.59 5.49
C SER A 54 -5.54 -10.21 4.86
N ALA A 55 -6.50 -10.07 3.93
CA ALA A 55 -6.84 -8.80 3.31
C ALA A 55 -7.26 -7.76 4.36
N SER A 56 -8.18 -8.14 5.27
CA SER A 56 -8.65 -7.24 6.33
C SER A 56 -7.55 -6.80 7.29
N LYS A 57 -6.58 -7.68 7.62
CA LYS A 57 -5.43 -7.28 8.43
C LYS A 57 -4.55 -6.24 7.73
N ILE A 58 -4.31 -6.39 6.43
CA ILE A 58 -3.52 -5.43 5.64
C ILE A 58 -4.25 -4.09 5.53
N GLU A 59 -5.55 -4.11 5.24
CA GLU A 59 -6.38 -2.91 5.18
C GLU A 59 -6.35 -2.13 6.50
N GLN A 60 -6.63 -2.81 7.62
CA GLN A 60 -6.59 -2.20 8.96
C GLN A 60 -5.19 -1.66 9.31
N ALA A 61 -4.12 -2.35 8.90
CA ALA A 61 -2.76 -1.87 9.14
C ALA A 61 -2.45 -0.60 8.33
N ILE A 62 -2.88 -0.52 7.07
CA ILE A 62 -2.76 0.69 6.25
C ILE A 62 -3.55 1.84 6.88
N GLU A 63 -4.79 1.59 7.29
CA GLU A 63 -5.64 2.59 7.96
C GLU A 63 -4.99 3.12 9.24
N LYS A 64 -4.45 2.23 10.09
CA LYS A 64 -3.77 2.60 11.32
C LYS A 64 -2.54 3.47 11.07
N VAL A 65 -1.74 3.12 10.06
CA VAL A 65 -0.54 3.91 9.68
C VAL A 65 -0.94 5.29 9.16
N LEU A 66 -1.91 5.36 8.24
CA LEU A 66 -2.33 6.62 7.62
C LEU A 66 -3.12 7.53 8.58
N SER A 67 -3.74 6.98 9.62
CA SER A 67 -4.47 7.73 10.64
C SER A 67 -3.58 8.23 11.78
N SER A 68 -2.28 7.90 11.77
CA SER A 68 -1.32 8.41 12.75
C SER A 68 -1.05 9.89 12.55
N ASP A 69 -1.03 10.68 13.64
CA ASP A 69 -0.65 12.10 13.63
C ASP A 69 0.79 12.34 13.12
N GLU A 70 1.64 11.30 13.12
CA GLU A 70 2.99 11.36 12.56
C GLU A 70 3.01 11.42 11.03
N VAL A 71 1.91 11.03 10.36
CA VAL A 71 1.79 11.03 8.90
C VAL A 71 1.18 12.35 8.45
N THR A 72 2.04 13.31 8.13
CA THR A 72 1.63 14.64 7.62
C THR A 72 1.62 14.71 6.08
N SER A 73 2.28 13.77 5.41
CA SER A 73 2.34 13.67 3.95
C SER A 73 2.70 12.26 3.50
N VAL A 74 2.16 11.84 2.35
CA VAL A 74 2.49 10.59 1.65
C VAL A 74 3.29 10.83 0.36
N SER A 75 3.79 12.04 0.15
CA SER A 75 4.64 12.37 -0.99
C SER A 75 6.07 11.83 -0.81
N ALA A 76 6.82 11.80 -1.91
CA ALA A 76 8.26 11.51 -1.87
C ALA A 76 9.10 12.56 -1.14
N SER A 77 8.49 13.70 -0.77
CA SER A 77 9.12 14.75 0.02
C SER A 77 8.66 14.74 1.49
N SER A 78 7.99 13.67 1.94
CA SER A 78 7.51 13.52 3.32
C SER A 78 8.64 13.38 4.34
N GLY A 79 9.85 13.01 3.90
CA GLY A 79 10.97 12.68 4.78
C GLY A 79 10.95 11.24 5.30
N VAL A 80 9.89 10.48 5.03
CA VAL A 80 9.76 9.05 5.38
C VAL A 80 10.26 8.19 4.23
N SER A 81 11.16 7.24 4.52
CA SER A 81 11.72 6.37 3.49
C SER A 81 10.74 5.26 3.05
N THR A 82 10.92 4.69 1.85
CA THR A 82 10.08 3.56 1.38
C THR A 82 10.17 2.37 2.33
N SER A 83 11.39 2.05 2.81
CA SER A 83 11.60 1.02 3.84
C SER A 83 10.84 1.32 5.12
N GLU A 84 10.93 2.54 5.63
CA GLU A 84 10.27 2.94 6.87
C GLU A 84 8.75 2.89 6.76
N TRP A 85 8.17 3.26 5.61
CA TRP A 85 6.75 3.02 5.34
C TRP A 85 6.39 1.54 5.46
N GLY A 86 7.21 0.64 4.90
CA GLY A 86 7.04 -0.80 5.02
C GLY A 86 7.11 -1.27 6.48
N ASP A 87 8.10 -0.80 7.24
CA ASP A 87 8.27 -1.12 8.65
C ASP A 87 7.07 -0.68 9.49
N ARG A 88 6.54 0.53 9.24
CA ARG A 88 5.32 1.04 9.90
C ARG A 88 4.11 0.13 9.65
N VAL A 89 3.94 -0.36 8.41
CA VAL A 89 2.86 -1.29 8.08
C VAL A 89 3.06 -2.65 8.76
N ILE A 90 4.28 -3.18 8.79
CA ILE A 90 4.59 -4.43 9.49
C ILE A 90 4.32 -4.30 10.99
N GLU A 91 4.69 -3.19 11.61
CA GLU A 91 4.45 -2.96 13.03
C GLU A 91 2.95 -2.84 13.33
N ALA A 92 2.18 -2.14 12.49
CA ALA A 92 0.73 -2.09 12.60
C ALA A 92 0.10 -3.49 12.45
N LEU A 93 0.57 -4.30 11.50
CA LEU A 93 0.11 -5.68 11.28
C LEU A 93 0.34 -6.59 12.48
N ARG A 94 1.47 -6.46 13.18
CA ARG A 94 1.81 -7.28 14.36
C ARG A 94 0.90 -7.03 15.56
N GLN A 95 0.18 -5.92 15.55
CA GLN A 95 -0.72 -5.51 16.62
C GLN A 95 -2.19 -5.94 16.35
N LEU A 96 -2.45 -6.67 15.26
CA LEU A 96 -3.76 -7.19 14.83
C LEU A 96 -3.83 -8.73 14.88
#